data_AF-A0AAV0XSW9-F1
#
_entry.id   AF-A0AAV0XSW9-F1
#
_cell.length_a   1.000
_cell.length_b   1.000
_cell.length_c   1.000
_cell.angle_alpha   90.00
_cell.angle_beta   90.00
_cell.angle_gamma   90.00
#
_symmetry.space_group_name_H-M   'P 1'
#
loop_
_entity.id
_entity.type
_entity.pdbx_description
1 polymer ?
#
loop_
_entity_poly.entity_id
_entity_poly.type
_entity_poly.pdbx_seq_one_letter_code
_entity_poly.pdbx_strand_id
1 'polypeptide(L)'
;MSEPCGHIDFYPNNGKEQPGCDLTETTLPFTLIKEGIEEASHVLVACNHVRAIKLFIESINSKCSYVAHKCNSYQNFLQGKCFSCKENDTGCAIIFLNTVRPNHAPGSKYFITTGKDTPYCRRQYKVMLDLAKPPRAESWVQGFMKHESVVT
;
A
#
# COMPACT_ATOMS: atom_id res chain seq x y z
N MET A 1 0.70 7.30 -15.91
CA MET A 1 0.21 8.65 -15.54
C MET A 1 0.55 8.92 -14.09
N SER A 2 0.98 10.13 -13.75
CA SER A 2 1.23 10.58 -12.37
C SER A 2 0.22 11.62 -11.88
N GLU A 3 -0.43 12.32 -12.81
CA GLU A 3 -1.43 13.33 -12.50
C GLU A 3 -2.75 12.67 -12.08
N PRO A 4 -3.42 13.19 -11.03
CA PRO A 4 -4.77 12.75 -10.66
C PRO A 4 -5.72 12.94 -11.83
N CYS A 5 -6.50 11.90 -12.15
CA CYS A 5 -7.50 11.93 -13.22
C CYS A 5 -8.90 11.49 -12.78
N GLY A 6 -9.07 11.16 -11.49
CA GLY A 6 -10.34 10.76 -10.90
C GLY A 6 -10.90 11.78 -9.92
N HIS A 7 -12.13 11.50 -9.46
CA HIS A 7 -12.63 12.12 -8.23
C HIS A 7 -11.78 11.69 -7.02
N ILE A 8 -11.32 10.44 -7.07
CA ILE A 8 -10.46 9.80 -6.08
C ILE A 8 -9.37 9.06 -6.85
N ASP A 9 -8.12 9.31 -6.48
CA ASP A 9 -6.96 8.66 -7.07
C ASP A 9 -6.21 7.86 -6.01
N PHE A 10 -6.05 6.56 -6.27
CA PHE A 10 -5.39 5.62 -5.38
C PHE A 10 -3.96 5.34 -5.85
N TYR A 11 -3.02 5.37 -4.93
CA TYR A 11 -1.59 5.16 -5.17
C TYR A 11 -1.06 4.01 -4.29
N PRO A 12 -1.39 2.74 -4.60
CA PRO A 12 -0.79 1.58 -3.93
C PRO A 12 0.73 1.63 -4.05
N ASN A 13 1.45 1.56 -2.93
CA ASN A 13 2.91 1.65 -2.88
C ASN A 13 3.43 2.87 -3.67
N ASN A 14 2.80 4.04 -3.48
CA ASN A 14 3.11 5.31 -4.18
C ASN A 14 2.79 5.33 -5.69
N GLY A 15 2.18 4.28 -6.24
CA GLY A 15 1.84 4.19 -7.67
C GLY A 15 3.05 4.08 -8.60
N LYS A 16 4.23 3.72 -8.06
CA LYS A 16 5.48 3.58 -8.82
C LYS A 16 5.93 2.12 -8.85
N GLU A 17 6.80 1.74 -7.94
CA GLU A 17 7.38 0.41 -7.84
C GLU A 17 6.54 -0.46 -6.90
N GLN A 18 6.03 -1.55 -7.44
CA GLN A 18 5.18 -2.49 -6.72
C GLN A 18 6.04 -3.62 -6.15
N PRO A 19 5.82 -4.05 -4.90
CA PRO A 19 6.56 -5.16 -4.30
C PRO A 19 6.50 -6.43 -5.16
N GLY A 20 7.66 -7.05 -5.42
CA GLY A 20 7.77 -8.26 -6.26
C GLY A 20 7.81 -8.02 -7.76
N CYS A 21 8.00 -6.78 -8.19
CA CYS A 21 8.26 -6.46 -9.58
C CYS A 21 9.74 -6.23 -9.90
N ASP A 22 10.67 -6.39 -8.96
CA ASP A 22 12.11 -6.23 -9.24
C ASP A 22 12.69 -7.38 -10.08
N LEU A 23 13.83 -7.13 -10.72
CA LEU A 23 14.50 -8.10 -11.60
C LEU A 23 15.08 -9.30 -10.84
N THR A 24 15.27 -9.18 -9.53
CA THR A 24 15.87 -10.22 -8.68
C THR A 24 14.86 -11.26 -8.24
N GLU A 25 13.60 -10.86 -8.05
CA GLU A 25 12.54 -11.72 -7.52
C GLU A 25 11.51 -12.13 -8.58
N THR A 26 11.46 -11.45 -9.73
CA THR A 26 10.64 -11.93 -10.85
C THR A 26 11.34 -13.16 -11.43
N THR A 27 10.80 -14.35 -11.16
CA THR A 27 11.19 -15.61 -11.83
C THR A 27 10.78 -15.57 -13.29
N LEU A 28 11.35 -14.64 -14.05
CA LEU A 28 11.27 -14.67 -15.48
C LEU A 28 12.27 -15.73 -15.92
N PRO A 29 11.86 -16.69 -16.75
CA PRO A 29 12.84 -17.50 -17.41
C PRO A 29 13.76 -16.54 -18.18
N PHE A 30 15.06 -16.61 -17.91
CA PHE A 30 16.12 -15.87 -18.62
C PHE A 30 16.01 -15.99 -20.16
N THR A 31 15.19 -16.91 -20.65
CA THR A 31 14.82 -17.08 -22.05
C THR A 31 13.99 -15.94 -22.65
N LEU A 32 13.36 -15.08 -21.84
CA LEU A 32 12.70 -13.84 -22.30
C LEU A 32 13.67 -12.66 -22.35
N ILE A 33 14.76 -12.69 -21.57
CA ILE A 33 15.83 -11.67 -21.59
C ILE A 33 16.89 -12.06 -22.63
N LYS A 34 16.45 -12.45 -23.83
CA LYS A 34 17.37 -12.84 -24.92
C LYS A 34 18.07 -11.63 -25.56
N GLU A 35 17.50 -10.43 -25.44
CA GLU A 35 17.92 -9.25 -26.21
C GLU A 35 18.45 -8.08 -25.36
N GLY A 36 18.62 -8.25 -24.05
CA GLY A 36 19.33 -7.28 -23.19
C GLY A 36 18.44 -6.41 -22.30
N ILE A 37 18.93 -5.19 -21.97
CA ILE A 37 18.39 -4.29 -20.94
C ILE A 37 16.99 -3.75 -21.30
N GLU A 38 16.69 -3.57 -22.58
CA GLU A 38 15.39 -3.05 -23.03
C GLU A 38 14.24 -4.01 -22.71
N GLU A 39 14.40 -5.29 -22.98
CA GLU A 39 13.37 -6.29 -22.70
C GLU A 39 13.17 -6.49 -21.19
N ALA A 40 14.25 -6.44 -20.40
CA ALA A 40 14.16 -6.43 -18.94
C ALA A 40 13.37 -5.21 -18.40
N SER A 41 13.55 -4.04 -19.03
CA SER A 41 12.78 -2.83 -18.72
C SER A 41 11.30 -2.99 -19.08
N HIS A 42 10.98 -3.57 -20.25
CA HIS A 42 9.60 -3.84 -20.66
C HIS A 42 8.87 -4.75 -19.68
N VAL A 43 9.52 -5.80 -19.19
CA VAL A 43 8.88 -6.72 -18.23
C VAL A 43 8.68 -6.08 -16.86
N LEU A 44 9.65 -5.31 -16.36
CA LEU A 44 9.51 -4.55 -15.11
C LEU A 44 8.35 -3.54 -15.20
N VAL A 45 8.28 -2.78 -16.30
CA VAL A 45 7.19 -1.83 -16.56
C VAL A 45 5.86 -2.56 -16.64
N ALA A 46 5.80 -3.69 -17.35
CA ALA A 46 4.61 -4.52 -17.45
C ALA A 46 4.17 -5.04 -16.07
N CYS A 47 5.08 -5.54 -15.23
CA CYS A 47 4.76 -6.03 -13.89
C CYS A 47 4.11 -4.94 -13.01
N ASN A 48 4.71 -3.75 -12.98
CA ASN A 48 4.16 -2.62 -12.23
C ASN A 48 2.79 -2.20 -12.80
N HIS A 49 2.67 -2.15 -14.12
CA HIS A 49 1.44 -1.75 -14.80
C HIS A 49 0.27 -2.70 -14.55
N VAL A 50 0.49 -4.02 -14.70
CA VAL A 50 -0.57 -5.03 -14.49
C VAL A 50 -0.96 -5.20 -13.02
N ARG A 51 -0.19 -4.66 -12.07
CA ARG A 51 -0.52 -4.73 -10.64
C ARG A 51 -1.88 -4.10 -10.33
N ALA A 52 -2.25 -3.02 -11.02
CA ALA A 52 -3.55 -2.38 -10.84
C ALA A 52 -4.72 -3.37 -11.08
N ILE A 53 -4.63 -4.17 -12.14
CA ILE A 53 -5.62 -5.19 -12.49
C ILE A 53 -5.65 -6.29 -11.42
N LYS A 54 -4.47 -6.77 -10.99
CA LYS A 54 -4.36 -7.83 -9.96
C LYS A 54 -5.00 -7.41 -8.63
N LEU A 55 -4.75 -6.18 -8.18
CA LEU A 55 -5.33 -5.64 -6.95
C LEU A 55 -6.86 -5.47 -7.08
N PHE A 56 -7.35 -5.02 -8.24
CA PHE A 56 -8.78 -4.91 -8.51
C PHE A 56 -9.46 -6.29 -8.46
N ILE A 57 -8.90 -7.31 -9.13
CA ILE A 57 -9.44 -8.67 -9.10
C ILE A 57 -9.48 -9.24 -7.67
N GLU A 58 -8.40 -9.04 -6.89
CA GLU A 58 -8.37 -9.53 -5.51
C GLU A 58 -9.41 -8.82 -4.63
N SER A 59 -9.65 -7.53 -4.84
CA SER A 59 -10.65 -6.77 -4.07
C SER A 59 -12.09 -7.29 -4.21
N ILE A 60 -12.40 -7.96 -5.33
CA ILE A 60 -13.70 -8.59 -5.59
C ILE A 60 -13.76 -9.97 -4.92
N ASN A 61 -12.67 -10.73 -5.00
CA ASN A 61 -12.64 -12.14 -4.61
C ASN A 61 -12.19 -12.37 -3.17
N SER A 62 -11.75 -11.33 -2.45
CA SER A 62 -11.24 -11.40 -1.09
C SER A 62 -12.16 -10.69 -0.10
N LYS A 63 -12.29 -11.25 1.11
CA LYS A 63 -12.93 -10.56 2.26
C LYS A 63 -12.08 -9.40 2.80
N CYS A 64 -10.84 -9.24 2.32
CA CYS A 64 -9.93 -8.22 2.81
C CYS A 64 -10.26 -6.85 2.21
N SER A 65 -10.75 -5.93 3.05
CA SER A 65 -10.98 -4.55 2.65
C SER A 65 -9.65 -3.80 2.56
N TYR A 66 -9.31 -3.39 1.36
CA TYR A 66 -8.17 -2.53 1.13
C TYR A 66 -8.51 -1.09 1.53
N VAL A 67 -8.00 -0.64 2.68
CA VAL A 67 -8.25 0.72 3.19
C VAL A 67 -7.10 1.63 2.81
N ALA A 68 -7.39 2.65 2.00
CA ALA A 68 -6.42 3.67 1.63
C ALA A 68 -6.68 4.97 2.40
N HIS A 69 -5.60 5.68 2.74
CA HIS A 69 -5.63 6.89 3.56
C HIS A 69 -5.39 8.14 2.72
N LYS A 70 -6.27 9.14 2.86
CA LYS A 70 -6.10 10.45 2.23
C LYS A 70 -4.86 11.12 2.80
N CYS A 71 -3.93 11.52 1.93
CA CYS A 71 -2.72 12.21 2.38
C CYS A 71 -2.18 13.13 1.31
N ASN A 72 -1.47 14.18 1.71
CA ASN A 72 -0.89 15.14 0.75
C ASN A 72 0.38 14.60 0.08
N SER A 73 1.07 13.64 0.71
CA SER A 73 2.27 13.01 0.17
C SER A 73 2.44 11.59 0.70
N TYR A 74 3.11 10.75 -0.08
CA TYR A 74 3.45 9.39 0.35
C TYR A 74 4.37 9.39 1.57
N GLN A 75 5.26 10.36 1.71
CA GLN A 75 6.15 10.49 2.88
C GLN A 75 5.36 10.75 4.18
N ASN A 76 4.35 11.61 4.13
CA ASN A 76 3.48 11.83 5.29
C ASN A 76 2.67 10.58 5.65
N PHE A 77 2.28 9.79 4.65
CA PHE A 77 1.64 8.51 4.85
C PHE A 77 2.56 7.49 5.53
N LEU A 78 3.81 7.35 5.07
CA LEU A 78 4.82 6.49 5.72
C LEU A 78 5.11 6.90 7.17
N GLN A 79 5.06 8.20 7.47
CA GLN A 79 5.22 8.73 8.83
C GLN A 79 3.96 8.57 9.71
N GLY A 80 2.88 7.98 9.22
CA GLY A 80 1.65 7.76 10.00
C GLY A 80 0.90 9.05 10.37
N LYS A 81 1.16 10.16 9.65
CA LYS A 81 0.49 11.46 9.86
C LYS A 81 -0.97 11.44 9.39
N CYS A 82 -1.31 10.53 8.47
CA CYS A 82 -2.62 10.42 7.82
C CYS A 82 -3.42 9.18 8.24
N PHE A 83 -3.10 8.56 9.39
CA PHE A 83 -3.68 7.28 9.81
C PHE A 83 -5.16 7.34 10.27
N SER A 84 -5.71 8.53 10.47
CA SER A 84 -7.06 8.69 11.05
C SER A 84 -8.17 8.58 9.98
N CYS A 85 -9.01 7.56 10.07
CA CYS A 85 -10.30 7.47 9.38
C CYS A 85 -11.39 8.03 10.30
N LYS A 86 -11.74 9.32 10.20
CA LYS A 86 -12.83 9.88 11.04
C LYS A 86 -14.18 9.37 10.52
N GLU A 87 -15.10 9.04 11.44
CA GLU A 87 -16.43 8.47 11.12
C GLU A 87 -17.29 9.32 10.18
N ASN A 88 -17.02 10.63 10.08
CA ASN A 88 -17.75 11.58 9.23
C ASN A 88 -16.90 12.18 8.09
N ASP A 89 -15.69 11.66 7.82
CA ASP A 89 -14.73 12.32 6.93
C ASP A 89 -14.18 11.40 5.84
N THR A 90 -13.82 12.05 4.75
CA THR A 90 -13.06 11.58 3.58
C THR A 90 -11.66 11.06 3.89
N GLY A 91 -11.31 10.83 5.16
CA GLY A 91 -9.94 10.48 5.58
C GLY A 91 -9.48 9.12 5.06
N CYS A 92 -10.40 8.19 4.82
CA CYS A 92 -10.12 6.87 4.28
C CYS A 92 -11.13 6.48 3.22
N ALA A 93 -10.72 5.59 2.33
CA ALA A 93 -11.60 5.00 1.32
C ALA A 93 -11.24 3.53 1.12
N ILE A 94 -12.25 2.69 0.93
CA ILE A 94 -12.06 1.31 0.49
C ILE A 94 -11.83 1.35 -1.03
N ILE A 95 -10.72 0.80 -1.50
CA ILE A 95 -10.40 0.81 -2.94
C ILE A 95 -11.20 -0.25 -3.71
N PHE A 96 -11.43 0.06 -4.98
CA PHE A 96 -11.98 -0.81 -6.03
C PHE A 96 -13.47 -1.16 -5.94
N LEU A 97 -13.90 -1.92 -4.92
CA LEU A 97 -15.30 -2.32 -4.74
C LEU A 97 -15.87 -1.65 -3.48
N ASN A 98 -17.05 -1.05 -3.58
CA ASN A 98 -17.69 -0.29 -2.50
C ASN A 98 -16.91 0.97 -2.05
N THR A 99 -16.41 1.77 -2.99
CA THR A 99 -16.07 3.17 -2.69
C THR A 99 -17.36 3.91 -2.31
N VAL A 100 -17.76 3.81 -1.04
CA VAL A 100 -18.81 4.63 -0.46
C VAL A 100 -18.39 6.07 -0.68
N ARG A 101 -19.33 6.91 -1.14
CA ARG A 101 -19.09 8.29 -1.57
C ARG A 101 -19.37 9.28 -0.43
N PRO A 102 -18.49 9.52 0.55
CA PRO A 102 -18.48 10.81 1.21
C PRO A 102 -17.92 11.86 0.24
N ASN A 103 -18.21 13.13 0.48
CA ASN A 103 -17.85 14.29 -0.35
C ASN A 103 -16.32 14.47 -0.53
N HIS A 104 -15.67 13.62 -1.32
CA HIS A 104 -14.25 13.73 -1.61
C HIS A 104 -14.00 14.89 -2.58
N ALA A 105 -13.08 15.79 -2.23
CA ALA A 105 -12.62 16.83 -3.13
C ALA A 105 -11.96 16.18 -4.37
N PRO A 106 -12.26 16.64 -5.60
CA PRO A 106 -11.61 16.15 -6.81
C PRO A 106 -10.07 16.19 -6.70
N GLY A 107 -9.39 15.19 -7.27
CA GLY A 107 -7.93 15.08 -7.21
C GLY A 107 -7.36 14.71 -5.84
N SER A 108 -8.19 14.24 -4.90
CA SER A 108 -7.73 13.75 -3.60
C SER A 108 -6.88 12.48 -3.78
N LYS A 109 -5.66 12.50 -3.22
CA LYS A 109 -4.71 11.38 -3.26
C LYS A 109 -4.86 10.47 -2.05
N TYR A 110 -4.96 9.18 -2.30
CA TYR A 110 -5.05 8.15 -1.27
C TYR A 110 -3.92 7.16 -1.42
N PHE A 111 -3.29 6.80 -0.32
CA PHE A 111 -2.16 5.90 -0.28
C PHE A 111 -2.49 4.64 0.52
N ILE A 112 -1.95 3.51 0.07
CA ILE A 112 -2.06 2.20 0.71
C ILE A 112 -0.78 1.42 0.43
N THR A 113 -0.39 0.53 1.34
CA THR A 113 0.69 -0.45 1.11
C THR A 113 0.09 -1.81 0.80
N THR A 114 0.64 -2.52 -0.17
CA THR A 114 0.27 -3.91 -0.48
C THR A 114 1.47 -4.83 -0.36
N GLY A 115 1.22 -6.13 -0.29
CA GLY A 115 2.23 -7.16 -0.28
C GLY A 115 2.82 -7.46 -1.64
N LYS A 116 3.93 -8.20 -1.62
CA LYS A 116 4.59 -8.80 -2.77
C LYS A 116 3.70 -9.83 -3.47
N ASP A 117 3.23 -10.82 -2.69
CA ASP A 117 2.51 -12.01 -3.15
C ASP A 117 1.04 -11.99 -2.73
N THR A 118 0.22 -12.79 -3.41
CA THR A 118 -1.19 -13.01 -3.06
C THR A 118 -1.33 -13.75 -1.72
N PRO A 119 -2.27 -13.35 -0.83
CA PRO A 119 -3.09 -12.16 -0.93
C PRO A 119 -2.25 -10.89 -0.78
N TYR A 120 -2.38 -9.95 -1.73
CA TYR A 120 -1.64 -8.68 -1.69
C TYR A 120 -2.15 -7.74 -0.60
N CYS A 121 -3.36 -7.98 -0.09
CA CYS A 121 -3.93 -7.17 0.97
C CYS A 121 -3.01 -7.13 2.22
N ARG A 122 -2.87 -5.95 2.81
CA ARG A 122 -2.14 -5.73 4.07
C ARG A 122 -3.00 -4.85 4.97
N ARG A 123 -2.98 -5.14 6.28
CA ARG A 123 -3.63 -4.30 7.30
C ARG A 123 -2.59 -3.35 7.88
N GLN A 124 -2.96 -2.09 8.00
CA GLN A 124 -2.10 -1.06 8.54
C GLN A 124 -2.43 -0.84 10.01
N TYR A 125 -1.40 -0.79 10.86
CA TYR A 125 -1.52 -0.53 12.29
C TYR A 125 -0.60 0.62 12.67
N LYS A 126 -1.09 1.54 13.49
CA LYS A 126 -0.29 2.58 14.13
C LYS A 126 -0.13 2.23 15.60
N VAL A 127 1.10 1.89 15.97
CA VAL A 127 1.47 1.59 17.36
C VAL A 127 2.13 2.83 17.94
N MET A 128 1.65 3.31 19.10
CA MET A 128 2.25 4.40 19.86
C MET A 128 2.74 3.82 21.18
N LEU A 129 4.02 4.02 21.48
CA LEU A 129 4.67 3.49 22.68
C LEU A 129 5.11 4.68 23.54
N ASP A 130 4.42 4.90 24.66
CA ASP A 130 4.83 5.89 25.65
C ASP A 130 5.73 5.21 26.68
N LEU A 131 7.04 5.45 26.57
CA LEU A 131 8.03 4.90 27.49
C LEU A 131 8.10 5.74 28.78
N ALA A 132 8.19 5.06 29.92
CA ALA A 132 8.46 5.72 31.20
C ALA A 132 9.86 6.37 31.19
N LYS A 133 10.01 7.49 31.91
CA LYS A 133 11.28 8.23 32.06
C LYS A 133 11.83 8.19 33.50
N PRO A 134 12.15 7.01 34.07
CA PRO A 134 12.74 6.94 35.40
C PRO A 134 14.19 7.47 35.40
N PRO A 135 14.73 7.88 36.57
CA PRO A 135 16.11 8.37 36.70
C PRO A 135 17.20 7.37 36.27
N ARG A 136 16.88 6.08 36.22
CA ARG A 136 17.76 4.98 35.79
C ARG A 136 17.22 4.26 34.55
N ALA A 137 16.71 5.01 33.58
CA ALA A 137 16.26 4.44 32.31
C ALA A 137 17.46 4.12 31.41
N GLU A 138 17.44 2.94 30.79
CA GLU A 138 18.30 2.63 29.65
C GLU A 138 17.89 3.48 28.44
N SER A 139 18.83 3.75 27.53
CA SER A 139 18.57 4.55 26.32
C SER A 139 17.79 3.79 25.23
N TRP A 140 17.53 2.51 25.44
CA TRP A 140 16.89 1.63 24.48
C TRP A 140 15.96 0.64 25.19
N VAL A 141 14.93 0.18 24.47
CA VAL A 141 13.99 -0.85 24.90
C VAL A 141 13.84 -1.87 23.77
N GLN A 142 13.81 -3.15 24.12
CA GLN A 142 13.51 -4.24 23.20
C GLN A 142 12.34 -5.07 23.71
N GLY A 143 11.57 -5.64 22.79
CA GLY A 143 10.45 -6.51 23.10
C GLY A 143 9.85 -7.12 21.85
N PHE A 144 8.94 -8.07 22.03
CA PHE A 144 8.23 -8.72 20.93
C PHE A 144 6.81 -8.17 20.83
N MET A 145 6.41 -7.75 19.63
CA MET A 145 5.01 -7.49 19.32
C MET A 145 4.41 -8.75 18.71
N LYS A 146 3.43 -9.35 19.39
CA LYS A 146 2.66 -10.49 18.87
C LYS A 146 1.35 -9.98 18.28
N HIS A 147 1.09 -10.32 17.03
CA HIS A 147 -0.21 -10.13 16.39
C HIS A 147 -0.81 -11.51 16.11
N GLU A 148 -2.01 -11.77 16.62
CA GLU A 148 -2.78 -12.96 16.27
C GLU A 148 -3.86 -12.56 15.26
N SER A 149 -3.62 -12.90 14.00
CA SER A 149 -4.63 -12.79 12.95
C SER A 149 -5.59 -13.97 13.11
N VAL A 150 -6.79 -13.73 13.64
CA VAL A 150 -7.86 -14.73 13.54
C VAL A 150 -8.27 -14.82 12.07
N VAL A 151 -7.87 -15.90 11.41
CA VAL A 151 -8.32 -16.22 10.05
C VAL A 151 -9.71 -16.84 10.18
N THR A 152 -10.76 -16.06 9.88
CA THR A 152 -12.15 -16.53 9.77
C THR A 152 -12.63 -16.61 8.33
#